data_AF-A0A8T5P3A7-F1
#
_entry.id   AF-A0A8T5P3A7-F1
#
_cell.length_a   1.000
_cell.length_b   1.000
_cell.length_c   1.000
_cell.angle_alpha   90.00
_cell.angle_beta   90.00
_cell.angle_gamma   90.00
#
_symmetry.space_group_name_H-M   'P 1'
#
loop_
_entity.id
_entity.type
_entity.pdbx_description
1 polymer ?
#
loop_
_entity_poly.entity_id
_entity_poly.type
_entity_poly.pdbx_seq_one_letter_code
_entity_poly.pdbx_strand_id
1 'polypeptide(L)'
;MLKEKFPDGKYVDVAGLCRVAALSDIEAQGWSLNPGRYVGVAEREADDFDFKERLEELNEELEVLNVEARELEGRIAENVEKLLEAG
;
A
#
# COMPACT_ATOMS: atom_id res chain seq x y z
N MET A 1 -13.32 5.05 -22.90
CA MET A 1 -13.70 4.35 -21.66
C MET A 1 -14.43 3.01 -21.89
N LEU A 2 -15.76 2.94 -22.06
CA LEU A 2 -16.48 1.65 -22.25
C LEU A 2 -16.31 1.06 -23.66
N LYS A 3 -16.44 1.88 -24.71
CA LYS A 3 -16.27 1.43 -26.11
C LYS A 3 -14.85 0.99 -26.46
N GLU A 4 -13.84 1.52 -25.74
CA GLU A 4 -12.44 1.12 -25.91
C GLU A 4 -12.17 -0.26 -25.27
N LYS A 5 -12.72 -0.50 -24.07
CA LYS A 5 -12.51 -1.74 -23.33
C LYS A 5 -13.43 -2.88 -23.77
N PHE A 6 -14.60 -2.54 -24.31
CA PHE A 6 -15.61 -3.48 -24.79
C PHE A 6 -16.03 -3.12 -26.22
N PRO A 7 -15.21 -3.51 -27.23
CA PRO A 7 -15.57 -3.32 -28.63
C PRO A 7 -16.92 -3.97 -28.92
N ASP A 8 -17.77 -3.27 -29.68
CA ASP A 8 -19.12 -3.72 -30.03
C ASP A 8 -20.05 -4.01 -28.84
N GLY A 9 -19.72 -3.51 -27.64
CA GLY A 9 -20.49 -3.76 -26.42
C GLY A 9 -20.43 -5.21 -25.94
N LYS A 10 -19.47 -6.00 -26.43
CA LYS A 10 -19.29 -7.40 -26.02
C LYS A 10 -18.33 -7.50 -24.84
N TYR A 11 -18.65 -8.46 -23.97
CA TYR A 11 -17.78 -8.80 -22.86
C TYR A 11 -16.45 -9.37 -23.36
N VAL A 12 -15.37 -8.93 -22.73
CA VAL A 12 -14.03 -9.51 -22.82
C VAL A 12 -13.37 -9.39 -21.44
N ASP A 13 -12.46 -10.31 -21.13
CA ASP A 13 -11.61 -10.17 -19.94
C ASP A 13 -10.68 -8.96 -20.15
N VAL A 14 -10.57 -8.11 -19.14
CA VAL A 14 -9.73 -6.91 -19.16
C VAL A 14 -8.87 -6.88 -17.90
N ALA A 15 -7.56 -6.91 -18.08
CA ALA A 15 -6.60 -6.87 -16.98
C ALA A 15 -6.83 -5.67 -16.06
N GLY A 16 -6.86 -5.91 -14.74
CA GLY A 16 -7.16 -4.90 -13.72
C GLY A 16 -8.62 -4.45 -13.66
N LEU A 17 -9.54 -5.02 -14.44
CA LEU A 17 -10.94 -4.60 -14.48
C LEU A 17 -11.93 -5.76 -14.30
N CYS A 18 -11.90 -6.76 -15.17
CA CYS A 18 -12.86 -7.86 -15.12
C CYS A 18 -12.30 -9.16 -15.71
N ARG A 19 -12.76 -10.29 -15.20
CA ARG A 19 -12.44 -11.62 -15.71
C ARG A 19 -13.57 -12.61 -15.38
N VAL A 20 -13.80 -13.59 -16.26
CA VAL A 20 -14.57 -14.79 -15.93
C VAL A 20 -13.66 -15.81 -15.21
N ALA A 21 -14.00 -16.13 -13.96
CA ALA A 21 -13.31 -17.15 -13.17
C ALA A 21 -14.13 -18.45 -13.12
N ALA A 22 -13.47 -19.60 -13.28
CA ALA A 22 -14.11 -20.90 -13.06
C ALA A 22 -14.24 -21.20 -11.56
N LEU A 23 -15.18 -22.08 -11.18
CA LEU A 23 -15.33 -22.51 -9.79
C LEU A 23 -14.06 -23.15 -9.22
N SER A 24 -13.31 -23.89 -10.05
CA SER A 24 -12.01 -24.45 -9.68
C SER A 24 -10.97 -23.37 -9.34
N ASP A 25 -11.01 -22.23 -10.02
CA ASP A 25 -10.12 -21.10 -9.74
C ASP A 25 -10.47 -20.46 -8.39
N ILE A 26 -11.77 -20.35 -8.09
CA ILE A 26 -12.28 -19.80 -6.84
C ILE A 26 -11.91 -20.72 -5.66
N GLU A 27 -12.08 -22.03 -5.84
CA GLU A 27 -11.68 -23.03 -4.84
C GLU A 27 -10.17 -22.97 -4.58
N ALA A 28 -9.35 -22.90 -5.64
CA ALA A 28 -7.89 -22.77 -5.51
C ALA A 28 -7.45 -21.49 -4.78
N GLN A 29 -8.26 -20.42 -4.83
CA GLN A 29 -8.04 -19.17 -4.08
C GLN A 29 -8.67 -19.18 -2.68
N GLY A 30 -9.10 -20.35 -2.17
CA GLY A 30 -9.70 -20.49 -0.85
C GLY A 30 -11.08 -19.84 -0.74
N TRP A 31 -11.86 -19.85 -1.82
CA TRP A 31 -13.18 -19.23 -1.92
C TRP A 31 -13.22 -17.71 -1.72
N SER A 32 -12.05 -17.05 -1.73
CA SER A 32 -11.96 -15.59 -1.67
C SER A 32 -12.43 -14.96 -2.98
N LEU A 33 -13.50 -14.16 -2.95
CA LEU A 33 -14.01 -13.45 -4.13
C LEU A 33 -13.38 -12.07 -4.38
N ASN A 34 -12.28 -11.74 -3.70
CA ASN A 34 -11.54 -10.50 -3.91
C ASN A 34 -11.10 -10.38 -5.38
N PRO A 35 -11.60 -9.38 -6.15
CA PRO A 35 -11.38 -9.30 -7.60
C PRO A 35 -9.90 -9.30 -8.02
N GLY A 36 -9.02 -8.69 -7.22
CA GLY A 36 -7.58 -8.64 -7.47
C GLY A 36 -6.89 -10.02 -7.59
N ARG A 37 -7.51 -11.09 -7.08
CA ARG A 37 -7.01 -12.46 -7.27
C ARG A 37 -7.23 -13.01 -8.68
N TYR A 38 -8.13 -12.40 -9.45
CA TYR A 38 -8.61 -12.93 -10.73
C TYR A 38 -8.26 -12.02 -11.90
N VAL A 39 -8.40 -10.70 -11.72
CA VAL A 39 -8.33 -9.74 -12.83
C VAL A 39 -6.90 -9.35 -13.23
N GLY A 40 -5.88 -9.77 -12.47
CA GLY A 40 -4.49 -9.35 -12.70
C GLY A 40 -4.31 -7.83 -12.53
N VAL A 41 -3.24 -7.28 -13.09
CA VAL A 41 -2.96 -5.84 -13.08
C VAL A 41 -2.99 -5.35 -14.53
N ALA A 42 -3.64 -4.22 -14.78
CA ALA A 42 -3.54 -3.57 -16.08
C ALA A 42 -2.06 -3.30 -16.37
N GLU A 43 -1.62 -3.53 -17.62
CA GLU A 43 -0.31 -3.04 -18.05
C GLU A 43 -0.27 -1.54 -17.78
N ARG A 44 0.62 -1.16 -16.87
CA ARG A 44 0.98 0.24 -16.66
C ARG A 44 2.13 0.51 -17.61
N GLU A 45 2.16 1.70 -18.19
CA GLU A 45 3.42 2.22 -18.73
C GLU A 45 4.49 2.07 -17.64
N ALA A 46 5.72 1.77 -18.03
CA ALA A 46 6.82 1.68 -17.07
C ALA A 46 6.86 2.99 -16.29
N ASP A 47 6.38 2.92 -15.04
CA ASP A 47 6.43 4.05 -14.14
C ASP A 47 7.91 4.30 -13.85
N ASP A 48 8.35 5.55 -13.90
CA ASP A 48 9.71 5.95 -13.48
C ASP A 48 9.90 5.79 -11.95
N PHE A 49 8.96 5.11 -11.28
CA PHE A 49 8.98 4.76 -9.88
C PHE A 49 10.14 3.82 -9.55
N ASP A 50 11.25 4.40 -9.10
CA ASP A 50 12.30 3.67 -8.40
C ASP A 50 11.86 3.39 -6.96
N PHE A 51 11.39 2.15 -6.74
CA PHE A 51 10.99 1.68 -5.41
C PHE A 51 12.10 1.86 -4.37
N LYS A 52 13.37 1.68 -4.77
CA LYS A 52 14.50 1.77 -3.86
C LYS A 52 14.74 3.22 -3.44
N GLU A 53 14.74 4.16 -4.39
CA GLU A 53 14.87 5.58 -4.10
C GLU A 53 13.77 6.07 -3.16
N ARG A 54 12.51 5.69 -3.43
CA ARG A 54 11.39 6.09 -2.58
C ARG A 54 11.47 5.48 -1.18
N LEU A 55 11.94 4.24 -1.07
CA LEU A 55 12.13 3.58 0.22
C LEU A 55 13.26 4.23 1.03
N GLU A 56 14.36 4.62 0.37
CA GLU A 56 15.47 5.33 0.99
C GLU A 56 15.01 6.69 1.54
N GLU A 57 14.29 7.49 0.74
CA GLU A 57 13.70 8.77 1.16
C GLU A 57 12.80 8.62 2.40
N LEU A 58 11.88 7.65 2.38
CA LEU A 58 10.97 7.37 3.51
C LEU A 58 11.72 6.91 4.76
N ASN A 59 12.81 6.16 4.60
CA ASN A 59 13.61 5.70 5.72
C ASN A 59 14.42 6.84 6.35
N GLU A 60 14.95 7.75 5.54
CA GLU A 60 15.61 8.97 6.04
C GLU A 60 14.63 9.84 6.84
N GLU A 61 13.42 10.06 6.33
CA GLU A 61 12.37 10.79 7.05
C GLU A 61 12.01 10.11 8.39
N LEU A 62 11.90 8.77 8.39
CA LEU A 62 11.64 8.00 9.60
C LEU A 62 12.75 8.15 10.65
N GLU A 63 14.02 8.16 10.24
CA GLU A 63 15.14 8.35 11.16
C GLU A 63 15.14 9.74 11.80
N VAL A 64 14.81 10.79 11.02
CA VAL A 64 14.65 12.15 11.56
C VAL A 64 13.55 12.18 12.63
N LEU A 65 12.37 11.62 12.32
CA LEU A 65 11.25 11.55 13.26
C LEU A 65 11.62 10.75 14.53
N ASN A 66 12.41 9.69 14.40
CA ASN A 66 12.88 8.91 15.55
C ASN A 66 13.81 9.71 16.46
N VAL A 67 14.69 10.55 15.90
CA VAL A 67 15.56 11.43 16.68
C VAL A 67 14.71 12.45 17.45
N GLU A 68 13.78 13.13 16.77
CA GLU A 68 12.88 14.10 17.40
C GLU A 68 12.04 13.47 18.52
N ALA A 69 11.53 12.25 18.30
CA ALA A 69 10.76 11.51 19.30
C ALA A 69 11.59 11.24 20.57
N ARG A 70 12.85 10.82 20.43
CA ARG A 70 13.76 10.56 21.57
C ARG A 70 14.09 11.85 22.34
N GLU A 71 14.27 12.96 21.64
CA GLU A 71 14.48 14.26 22.30
C GLU A 71 13.25 14.68 23.13
N LEU A 72 12.05 14.51 22.57
CA LEU A 72 10.81 14.78 23.29
C LEU A 72 10.64 13.86 24.50
N GLU A 73 10.93 12.56 24.34
CA GLU A 73 10.91 11.59 25.44
C GLU A 73 11.85 12.00 26.57
N GLY A 74 13.10 12.37 26.25
CA GLY A 74 14.07 12.84 27.23
C GLY A 74 13.60 14.08 27.99
N ARG A 75 13.05 15.07 27.27
CA ARG A 75 12.49 16.29 27.89
C ARG A 75 11.32 15.99 28.81
N ILE A 76 10.46 15.03 28.45
CA ILE A 76 9.36 14.60 29.30
C ILE A 76 9.89 13.95 30.58
N ALA A 77 10.87 13.05 30.46
CA ALA A 77 11.50 12.38 31.60
C ALA A 77 12.12 13.38 32.59
N GLU A 78 12.92 14.34 32.09
CA GLU A 78 13.52 15.40 32.91
C GLU A 78 12.47 16.25 33.63
N ASN A 79 11.37 16.58 32.95
CA ASN A 79 10.30 17.37 33.55
C ASN A 79 9.56 16.59 34.65
N VAL A 80 9.38 15.29 34.47
CA VAL A 80 8.76 14.42 35.48
C VAL A 80 9.66 14.32 36.72
N GLU A 81 10.97 14.12 36.54
CA GLU A 81 11.93 14.07 37.66
C GLU A 81 11.88 15.35 38.51
N LYS A 82 11.95 16.52 37.86
CA LYS A 82 11.85 17.82 38.54
C LYS A 82 10.54 18.00 39.32
N LEU A 83 9.42 17.49 38.81
CA LEU A 83 8.14 17.54 39.50
C LEU A 83 8.10 16.64 40.73
N LEU A 84 8.78 15.49 40.68
CA LEU A 84 8.84 14.54 41.79
C LEU A 84 9.82 14.99 42.88
N GLU A 85 10.93 15.66 42.54
CA GLU A 85 11.88 16.21 43.51
C GLU A 85 11.37 17.48 44.23
N ALA A 86 10.42 18.19 43.62
CA ALA A 86 9.86 19.43 44.15
C ALA A 86 8.68 19.24 45.13
N GLY A 87 8.21 18.00 45.35
CA GLY A 87 7.11 17.65 46.26
C GLY A 87 7.58 16.97 47.54
#